data_AF-A0A3B9UTQ0-F1
#
_entry.id   AF-A0A3B9UTQ0-F1
#
_cell.length_a   1.000
_cell.length_b   1.000
_cell.length_c   1.000
_cell.angle_alpha   90.00
_cell.angle_beta   90.00
_cell.angle_gamma   90.00
#
_symmetry.space_group_name_H-M   'P 1'
#
loop_
_entity.id
_entity.type
_entity.pdbx_description
1 polymer ?
#
loop_
_entity_poly.entity_id
_entity_poly.type
_entity_poly.pdbx_seq_one_letter_code
_entity_poly.pdbx_strand_id
1 'polypeptide(L)'
;MRKDIFPVFVEKKPNLNLESENLLRDFRHLLRIDDLKDVRVINRYDIEGINESEYKEIKNNILSESNIDKVYDGDLKFGGRRAFSVEYVPGQYDQRADSAAQCIQIITQKEMPKVKSSKIIVLNGNISDEDF
;
A
#
# COMPACT_ATOMS: atom_id res chain seq x y z
N MET A 1 11.82 15.81 -18.75
CA MET A 1 11.52 16.20 -17.36
C MET A 1 11.58 14.97 -16.49
N ARG A 2 12.37 14.97 -15.41
CA ARG A 2 12.13 14.03 -14.31
C ARG A 2 10.72 14.33 -13.81
N LYS A 3 9.85 13.35 -13.90
CA LYS A 3 8.52 13.41 -13.32
C LYS A 3 8.71 12.93 -11.89
N ASP A 4 8.63 13.84 -10.93
CA ASP A 4 8.77 13.49 -9.52
C ASP A 4 7.59 12.61 -9.12
N ILE A 5 7.90 11.36 -8.76
CA ILE A 5 6.92 10.39 -8.29
C ILE A 5 6.94 10.45 -6.77
N PHE A 6 5.77 10.65 -6.18
CA PHE A 6 5.62 10.70 -4.73
C PHE A 6 5.00 9.39 -4.21
N PRO A 7 5.81 8.51 -3.59
CA PRO A 7 5.30 7.26 -3.03
C PRO A 7 4.67 7.48 -1.65
N VAL A 8 3.48 6.94 -1.44
CA VAL A 8 2.79 6.93 -0.14
C VAL A 8 2.49 5.49 0.26
N PHE A 9 2.84 5.12 1.50
CA PHE A 9 2.55 3.80 2.05
C PHE A 9 1.56 3.93 3.20
N VAL A 10 0.44 3.22 3.10
CA VAL A 10 -0.64 3.25 4.09
C VAL A 10 -0.91 1.84 4.59
N GLU A 11 -0.74 1.66 5.89
CA GLU A 11 -0.93 0.39 6.58
C GLU A 11 -1.95 0.56 7.69
N LYS A 12 -2.91 -0.35 7.80
CA LYS A 12 -3.85 -0.34 8.92
C LYS A 12 -3.11 -0.60 10.24
N LYS A 13 -3.48 0.12 11.29
CA LYS A 13 -2.93 -0.10 12.64
C LYS A 13 -3.27 -1.51 13.15
N PRO A 14 -2.49 -2.05 14.10
CA PRO A 14 -2.81 -3.33 14.75
C PRO A 14 -4.23 -3.33 15.31
N ASN A 15 -4.93 -4.46 15.20
CA ASN A 15 -6.33 -4.67 15.60
C ASN A 15 -7.37 -3.95 14.71
N LEU A 16 -6.95 -3.29 13.64
CA LEU A 16 -7.81 -2.68 12.62
C LEU A 16 -7.48 -3.22 11.21
N ASN A 17 -6.62 -4.23 11.14
CA ASN A 17 -6.02 -4.77 9.93
C ASN A 17 -6.63 -6.14 9.57
N LEU A 18 -7.96 -6.20 9.47
CA LEU A 18 -8.70 -7.43 9.17
C LEU A 18 -8.22 -8.15 7.90
N GLU A 19 -7.81 -7.40 6.87
CA GLU A 19 -7.23 -8.00 5.65
C GLU A 19 -5.94 -8.78 5.95
N SER A 20 -5.06 -8.20 6.77
CA SER A 20 -3.81 -8.83 7.19
C SER A 20 -4.06 -10.08 8.02
N GLU A 21 -5.02 -10.03 8.95
CA GLU A 21 -5.42 -11.16 9.79
C GLU A 21 -6.02 -12.30 8.95
N ASN A 22 -6.87 -11.98 7.97
CA ASN A 22 -7.43 -12.97 7.05
C ASN A 22 -6.34 -13.62 6.20
N LEU A 23 -5.41 -12.85 5.63
CA LEU A 23 -4.31 -13.42 4.86
C LEU A 23 -3.40 -14.30 5.71
N LEU A 24 -3.07 -13.88 6.94
CA LEU A 24 -2.30 -14.71 7.87
C LEU A 24 -3.00 -16.06 8.12
N ARG A 25 -4.31 -16.03 8.40
CA ARG A 25 -5.12 -17.23 8.60
C ARG A 25 -5.07 -18.12 7.36
N ASP A 26 -5.33 -17.55 6.19
CA ASP A 26 -5.42 -18.31 4.94
C ASP A 26 -4.07 -18.90 4.55
N PHE A 27 -2.97 -18.16 4.70
CA PHE A 27 -1.62 -18.67 4.42
C PHE A 27 -1.21 -19.79 5.37
N ARG A 28 -1.54 -19.70 6.66
CA ARG A 28 -1.24 -20.78 7.62
C ARG A 28 -2.11 -22.01 7.40
N HIS A 29 -3.41 -21.85 7.18
CA HIS A 29 -4.33 -22.99 7.18
C HIS A 29 -4.56 -23.59 5.80
N LEU A 30 -4.55 -22.78 4.73
CA LEU A 30 -4.76 -23.25 3.36
C LEU A 30 -3.42 -23.59 2.70
N LEU A 31 -2.42 -22.71 2.82
CA LEU A 31 -1.11 -22.91 2.21
C LEU A 31 -0.12 -23.67 3.11
N ARG A 32 -0.50 -23.97 4.36
CA ARG A 32 0.30 -24.75 5.32
C ARG A 32 1.66 -24.14 5.68
N ILE A 33 1.77 -22.82 5.63
CA ILE A 33 2.97 -22.09 6.05
C ILE A 33 2.94 -21.91 7.57
N ASP A 34 3.20 -23.00 8.32
CA ASP A 34 2.96 -23.07 9.76
C ASP A 34 3.79 -22.07 10.59
N ASP A 35 5.02 -21.80 10.15
CA ASP A 35 6.00 -20.90 10.78
C ASP A 35 5.77 -19.41 10.48
N LEU A 36 4.72 -19.08 9.71
CA LEU A 36 4.29 -17.69 9.47
C LEU A 36 3.65 -17.12 10.74
N LYS A 37 4.23 -16.04 11.27
CA LYS A 37 3.81 -15.41 12.54
C LYS A 37 2.90 -14.21 12.33
N ASP A 38 3.13 -13.45 11.28
CA ASP A 38 2.40 -12.22 10.98
C ASP A 38 2.45 -11.91 9.48
N VAL A 39 1.39 -11.29 8.98
CA VAL A 39 1.29 -10.77 7.61
C VAL A 39 0.95 -9.30 7.72
N ARG A 40 1.65 -8.45 6.98
CA ARG A 40 1.32 -7.04 6.88
C ARG A 40 0.88 -6.71 5.47
N VAL A 41 -0.23 -6.00 5.35
CA VAL A 41 -0.73 -5.48 4.09
C VAL A 41 -0.55 -3.97 4.07
N ILE A 42 0.29 -3.51 3.15
CA ILE A 42 0.58 -2.08 2.97
C ILE A 42 0.08 -1.66 1.60
N ASN A 43 -0.83 -0.69 1.56
CA ASN A 43 -1.23 -0.05 0.32
C ASN A 43 -0.16 0.94 -0.08
N ARG A 44 0.33 0.84 -1.32
CA ARG A 44 1.27 1.79 -1.91
C ARG A 44 0.58 2.57 -3.01
N TYR A 45 0.80 3.88 -3.01
CA TYR A 45 0.38 4.78 -4.08
C TYR A 45 1.59 5.49 -4.64
N ASP A 46 1.77 5.42 -5.95
CA ASP A 46 2.76 6.23 -6.66
C ASP A 46 2.02 7.36 -7.38
N ILE A 47 2.26 8.61 -6.97
CA ILE A 47 1.48 9.77 -7.43
C ILE A 47 2.34 10.67 -8.32
N GLU A 48 1.87 10.77 -9.57
CA GLU A 48 2.30 11.57 -10.72
C GLU A 48 1.72 12.99 -10.75
N GLY A 49 2.50 14.08 -10.76
CA GLY A 49 1.98 15.40 -11.17
C GLY A 49 1.45 16.30 -10.05
N ILE A 50 1.95 16.11 -8.84
CA ILE A 50 1.70 16.95 -7.67
C ILE A 50 2.99 17.61 -7.17
N ASN A 51 2.88 18.58 -6.28
CA ASN A 51 4.02 19.19 -5.58
C ASN A 51 4.13 18.73 -4.11
N GLU A 52 5.21 19.08 -3.41
CA GLU A 52 5.44 18.65 -2.03
C GLU A 52 4.37 19.10 -1.02
N SER A 53 3.77 20.28 -1.22
CA SER A 53 2.71 20.77 -0.32
C SER A 53 1.43 19.95 -0.49
N GLU A 54 1.06 19.65 -1.74
CA GLU A 54 -0.07 18.78 -2.08
C GLU A 54 0.18 17.36 -1.60
N TYR A 55 1.40 16.83 -1.75
CA TYR A 55 1.77 15.52 -1.25
C TYR A 55 1.47 15.35 0.25
N LYS A 56 1.84 16.34 1.06
CA LYS A 56 1.56 16.33 2.51
C LYS A 56 0.06 16.34 2.81
N GLU A 57 -0.71 17.12 2.05
CA GLU A 57 -2.16 17.22 2.21
C GLU A 57 -2.87 15.91 1.81
N ILE A 58 -2.58 15.40 0.61
CA ILE A 58 -3.14 14.16 0.06
C ILE A 58 -2.88 12.98 0.99
N LYS A 59 -1.65 12.87 1.49
CA LYS A 59 -1.22 11.81 2.39
C LYS A 59 -2.09 11.75 3.65
N ASN A 60 -2.34 12.89 4.26
CA ASN A 60 -2.99 12.98 5.58
C ASN A 60 -4.53 13.05 5.50
N ASN A 61 -5.08 13.54 4.39
CA ASN A 61 -6.51 13.84 4.26
C ASN A 61 -7.25 12.95 3.25
N ILE A 62 -6.56 12.33 2.29
CA ILE A 62 -7.18 11.53 1.23
C ILE A 62 -6.83 10.05 1.37
N LEU A 63 -5.54 9.75 1.50
CA LEU A 63 -5.06 8.36 1.41
C LEU A 63 -5.08 7.62 2.74
N SER A 64 -5.24 8.33 3.85
CA SER A 64 -5.17 7.76 5.18
C SER A 64 -6.12 8.44 6.16
N GLU A 65 -6.51 7.69 7.17
CA GLU A 65 -7.25 8.20 8.32
C GLU A 65 -6.39 8.00 9.58
N SER A 66 -5.95 9.10 10.20
CA SER A 66 -4.93 9.08 11.26
C SER A 66 -5.29 8.25 12.50
N ASN A 67 -6.57 8.03 12.75
CA ASN A 67 -7.08 7.18 13.84
C ASN A 67 -6.84 5.68 13.55
N ILE A 68 -6.95 5.25 12.29
CA ILE A 68 -6.93 3.83 11.89
C ILE A 68 -5.69 3.41 11.08
N ASP A 69 -4.99 4.35 10.46
CA ASP A 69 -3.87 4.09 9.57
C ASP A 69 -2.53 4.58 10.14
N LYS A 70 -1.46 3.89 9.73
CA LYS A 70 -0.09 4.36 9.78
C LYS A 70 0.33 4.74 8.37
N VAL A 71 1.00 5.88 8.26
CA VAL A 71 1.50 6.36 6.98
C VAL A 71 3.01 6.46 7.03
N TYR A 72 3.66 5.98 5.98
CA TYR A 72 5.11 6.04 5.84
C TYR A 72 5.47 6.82 4.57
N ASP A 73 6.53 7.62 4.68
CA ASP A 73 7.10 8.40 3.58
C ASP A 73 8.33 7.68 2.99
N GLY A 74 8.59 7.88 1.70
CA GLY A 74 9.85 7.53 1.07
C GLY A 74 10.07 6.02 0.91
N ASP A 75 11.14 5.48 1.50
CA ASP A 75 11.49 4.05 1.38
C ASP A 75 11.06 3.25 2.62
N LEU A 76 10.09 2.35 2.43
CA LEU A 76 9.68 1.42 3.47
C LEU A 76 10.60 0.20 3.51
N LYS A 77 11.40 0.08 4.58
CA LYS A 77 12.32 -1.05 4.79
C LYS A 77 11.65 -2.18 5.55
N PHE A 78 11.80 -3.41 5.04
CA PHE A 78 11.20 -4.61 5.67
C PHE A 78 12.15 -5.38 6.59
N GLY A 79 13.41 -4.95 6.70
CA GLY A 79 14.37 -5.50 7.68
C GLY A 79 14.64 -6.99 7.50
N GLY A 80 14.90 -7.42 6.25
CA GLY A 80 15.20 -8.81 5.91
C GLY A 80 13.98 -9.74 5.82
N ARG A 81 12.77 -9.24 6.10
CA ARG A 81 11.54 -9.99 5.88
C ARG A 81 11.28 -10.19 4.39
N ARG A 82 10.70 -11.33 4.04
CA ARG A 82 10.21 -11.58 2.69
C ARG A 82 9.00 -10.70 2.40
N ALA A 83 8.97 -10.10 1.22
CA ALA A 83 7.86 -9.29 0.79
C ALA A 83 7.70 -9.38 -0.73
N PHE A 84 6.45 -9.28 -1.19
CA PHE A 84 6.11 -9.20 -2.61
C PHE A 84 5.01 -8.16 -2.82
N SER A 85 4.86 -7.71 -4.06
CA SER A 85 3.83 -6.75 -4.42
C SER A 85 2.79 -7.37 -5.33
N VAL A 86 1.54 -6.95 -5.15
CA VAL A 86 0.40 -7.27 -5.99
C VAL A 86 -0.07 -5.98 -6.64
N GLU A 87 -0.09 -5.98 -7.97
CA GLU A 87 -0.51 -4.84 -8.79
C GLU A 87 -1.54 -5.27 -9.85
N TYR A 88 -2.33 -4.31 -10.33
CA TYR A 88 -3.21 -4.54 -11.46
C TYR A 88 -2.39 -4.64 -12.74
N VAL A 89 -2.71 -5.62 -13.59
CA VAL A 89 -2.03 -5.77 -14.88
C VAL A 89 -2.46 -4.66 -15.84
N PRO A 90 -1.63 -4.30 -16.84
CA PRO A 90 -2.00 -3.31 -17.85
C PRO A 90 -3.34 -3.66 -18.52
N GLY A 91 -4.26 -2.68 -18.53
CA GLY A 91 -5.61 -2.84 -19.09
C GLY A 91 -6.67 -3.29 -18.08
N GLN A 92 -6.28 -3.71 -16.86
CA GLN A 92 -7.25 -3.85 -15.77
C GLN A 92 -7.58 -2.48 -15.18
N TYR A 93 -8.85 -2.32 -14.81
CA TYR A 93 -9.30 -1.12 -14.12
C TYR A 93 -8.91 -1.19 -12.64
N ASP A 94 -8.00 -0.31 -12.24
CA ASP A 94 -7.65 -0.08 -10.84
C ASP A 94 -8.59 0.97 -10.23
N GLN A 95 -9.70 0.50 -9.65
CA GLN A 95 -10.68 1.36 -8.99
C GLN A 95 -10.06 2.20 -7.86
N ARG A 96 -9.04 1.67 -7.18
CA ARG A 96 -8.42 2.33 -6.03
C ARG A 96 -7.55 3.49 -6.49
N ALA A 97 -6.74 3.28 -7.52
CA ALA A 97 -5.96 4.35 -8.14
C ALA A 97 -6.86 5.44 -8.74
N ASP A 98 -7.92 5.05 -9.45
CA ASP A 98 -8.86 6.00 -10.05
C ASP A 98 -9.59 6.84 -8.98
N SER A 99 -10.11 6.19 -7.93
CA SER A 99 -10.75 6.89 -6.81
C SER A 99 -9.80 7.88 -6.13
N ALA A 100 -8.54 7.48 -5.91
CA ALA A 100 -7.52 8.36 -5.35
C ALA A 100 -7.23 9.55 -6.27
N ALA A 101 -7.07 9.33 -7.58
CA ALA A 101 -6.82 10.39 -8.56
C ALA A 101 -7.96 11.42 -8.60
N GLN A 102 -9.21 10.96 -8.57
CA GLN A 102 -10.40 11.83 -8.53
C GLN A 102 -10.46 12.65 -7.24
N CYS A 103 -10.25 12.03 -6.08
CA CYS A 103 -10.23 12.76 -4.81
C CYS A 103 -9.13 13.82 -4.77
N ILE A 104 -7.93 13.50 -5.26
CA ILE A 104 -6.83 14.46 -5.34
C ILE A 104 -7.20 15.62 -6.27
N GLN A 105 -7.80 15.34 -7.42
CA GLN A 105 -8.25 16.37 -8.36
C GLN A 105 -9.22 17.35 -7.71
N ILE A 106 -10.19 16.84 -6.95
CA ILE A 106 -11.21 17.66 -6.27
C ILE A 106 -10.56 18.59 -5.23
N ILE A 107 -9.64 18.07 -4.41
CA ILE A 107 -9.00 18.86 -3.36
C ILE A 107 -8.01 19.88 -3.93
N THR A 108 -7.20 19.47 -4.91
CA THR A 108 -6.20 20.35 -5.53
C THR A 108 -6.81 21.35 -6.51
N GLN A 109 -8.02 21.09 -7.02
CA GLN A 109 -8.70 21.86 -8.07
C GLN A 109 -7.85 22.03 -9.34
N LYS A 110 -7.06 21.01 -9.67
CA LYS A 110 -6.10 20.99 -10.79
C LYS A 110 -6.42 19.89 -11.80
N GLU A 111 -5.49 19.66 -12.73
CA GLU A 111 -5.52 18.49 -13.59
C GLU A 111 -5.47 17.20 -12.75
N MET A 112 -6.12 16.15 -13.25
CA MET A 112 -6.13 14.86 -12.58
C MET A 112 -4.71 14.28 -12.52
N PRO A 113 -4.18 13.95 -11.33
CA PRO A 113 -2.87 13.35 -11.22
C PRO A 113 -2.88 11.92 -11.75
N LYS A 114 -1.70 11.39 -12.09
CA LYS A 114 -1.55 9.98 -12.42
C LYS A 114 -1.32 9.21 -11.14
N VAL A 115 -2.22 8.29 -10.80
CA VAL A 115 -2.04 7.41 -9.63
C VAL A 115 -1.86 5.98 -10.11
N LYS A 116 -0.91 5.27 -9.51
CA LYS A 116 -0.86 3.81 -9.51
C LYS A 116 -1.02 3.30 -8.10
N SER A 117 -1.79 2.23 -7.93
CA SER A 117 -1.90 1.56 -6.64
C SER A 117 -1.36 0.14 -6.71
N SER A 118 -0.76 -0.30 -5.60
CA SER A 118 -0.34 -1.68 -5.39
C SER A 118 -0.50 -2.04 -3.92
N LYS A 119 -0.52 -3.33 -3.63
CA LYS A 119 -0.38 -3.84 -2.27
C LYS A 119 0.98 -4.46 -2.10
N ILE A 120 1.61 -4.22 -0.96
CA ILE A 120 2.83 -4.91 -0.55
C ILE A 120 2.44 -5.84 0.58
N ILE A 121 2.69 -7.12 0.39
CA ILE A 121 2.48 -8.17 1.37
C ILE A 121 3.82 -8.48 1.99
N VAL A 122 3.97 -8.23 3.29
CA VAL A 122 5.19 -8.52 4.04
C VAL A 122 4.90 -9.69 4.95
N LEU A 123 5.72 -10.73 4.82
CA LEU A 123 5.57 -11.95 5.58
C LEU A 123 6.62 -11.97 6.70
N ASN A 124 6.16 -12.18 7.93
CA ASN A 124 7.01 -12.24 9.11
C ASN A 124 6.92 -13.63 9.73
N GLY A 125 8.04 -14.33 9.80
CA GLY A 125 8.11 -15.73 10.21
C GLY A 125 9.38 -16.37 9.67
N ASN A 126 9.55 -17.66 9.94
CA ASN A 126 10.60 -18.44 9.30
C ASN A 126 10.02 -19.06 8.03
N ILE A 127 10.30 -18.45 6.88
CA ILE A 127 9.67 -18.83 5.61
C ILE A 127 10.76 -19.37 4.69
N SER A 128 10.61 -20.63 4.32
CA SER A 128 11.52 -21.31 3.40
C SER A 128 11.45 -20.69 2.01
N ASP A 129 12.39 -21.04 1.13
CA ASP A 129 12.30 -20.65 -0.29
C ASP A 129 11.21 -21.40 -1.03
N GLU A 130 10.80 -22.58 -0.56
CA GLU A 130 9.74 -23.38 -1.18
C GLU A 130 8.34 -22.83 -0.84
N ASP A 131 8.17 -22.29 0.37
CA ASP A 131 6.92 -21.67 0.80
C ASP A 131 6.67 -20.26 0.23
N PHE A 132 7.71 -19.63 -0.36
CA PHE A 132 7.66 -18.25 -0.85
C PHE A 132 7.46 -18.17 -2.36
#